data_AF-X0III7-F1
#
_entry.id   AF-X0III7-F1
#
_cell.length_a   1.000
_cell.length_b   1.000
_cell.length_c   1.000
_cell.angle_alpha   90.00
_cell.angle_beta   90.00
_cell.angle_gamma   90.00
#
_symmetry.space_group_name_H-M   'P 1'
#
loop_
_entity.id
_entity.type
_entity.pdbx_description
1 polymer ?
#
loop_
_entity_poly.entity_id
_entity_poly.type
_entity_poly.pdbx_seq_one_letter_code
_entity_poly.pdbx_strand_id
1 'polypeptide(L)'
;MAGVAKEAVVPIEAVLFGISTLLVLARLALRTIRQHQSLTVSDWFLIASLLDAAALFGTDTAAYNLGGMDEYDPSAPPRSIEDQITLMKVSFAGNYFYDTGVYFPKLALLALYFKLIPQTLPLLRKFLYGVTALTGSFMLTTCFLDTFWCGSNVSVNWEIDGECSTFDSKTVFRIDWVMNLISDMLVFALPFPLLFGLQLSRRYKAGLVAIFASGLITLGASIGRFATVEAIHAWTNVYVLSMTEIAAAIVVVSLPALKSLLHGLGLRSSKQNTTQTGSGYNKHSGTVTTSSHFNKLSSGRDHHRELYLQVGPHKCDLPAKRRR
;
A
#
# COMPACT_ATOMS: atom_id res chain seq x y z
N MET A 1 -4.39 -32.84 -6.10
CA MET A 1 -4.28 -31.95 -7.29
C MET A 1 -2.83 -31.96 -7.72
N ALA A 2 -2.51 -31.80 -9.01
CA ALA A 2 -1.12 -31.66 -9.41
C ALA A 2 -0.52 -30.37 -8.82
N GLY A 3 0.75 -30.42 -8.42
CA GLY A 3 1.50 -29.20 -8.12
C GLY A 3 1.85 -28.44 -9.40
N VAL A 4 2.24 -27.17 -9.26
CA VAL A 4 2.97 -26.44 -10.31
C VAL A 4 4.27 -27.21 -10.59
N ALA A 5 4.59 -27.44 -11.86
CA ALA A 5 5.85 -28.07 -12.24
C ALA A 5 7.02 -27.18 -11.78
N LYS A 6 8.06 -27.77 -11.17
CA LYS A 6 9.20 -27.02 -10.60
C LYS A 6 9.79 -25.99 -11.58
N GLU A 7 9.95 -26.38 -12.85
CA GLU A 7 10.45 -25.55 -13.96
C GLU A 7 9.66 -24.25 -14.18
N ALA A 8 8.39 -24.20 -13.75
CA ALA A 8 7.48 -23.06 -13.92
C ALA A 8 7.43 -22.13 -12.71
N VAL A 9 7.98 -22.51 -11.55
CA VAL A 9 7.96 -21.72 -10.31
C VAL A 9 8.71 -20.39 -10.51
N VAL A 10 10.02 -20.45 -10.76
CA VAL A 10 10.87 -19.27 -10.94
C VAL A 10 10.40 -18.35 -12.08
N PRO A 11 9.95 -18.83 -13.27
CA PRO A 11 9.35 -17.98 -14.30
C PRO A 11 8.08 -17.24 -13.87
N ILE A 12 7.17 -17.88 -13.11
CA ILE A 12 5.95 -17.23 -12.61
C ILE A 12 6.31 -16.13 -11.61
N GLU A 13 7.21 -16.43 -10.68
CA GLU A 13 7.67 -15.51 -9.65
C GLU A 13 8.41 -14.30 -10.23
N ALA A 14 9.25 -14.52 -11.25
CA ALA A 14 9.91 -13.44 -11.99
C ALA A 14 8.91 -12.48 -12.66
N VAL A 15 7.79 -12.98 -13.19
CA VAL A 15 6.72 -12.15 -13.76
C VAL A 15 5.98 -11.37 -12.66
N LEU A 16 5.65 -12.01 -11.54
CA LEU A 16 5.02 -11.37 -10.38
C LEU A 16 5.91 -10.28 -9.76
N PHE A 17 7.21 -10.55 -9.65
CA PHE A 17 8.23 -9.59 -9.19
C PHE A 17 8.37 -8.41 -10.15
N GLY A 18 8.44 -8.68 -11.46
CA GLY A 18 8.53 -7.64 -12.49
C GLY A 18 7.34 -6.69 -12.49
N ILE A 19 6.12 -7.22 -12.41
CA ILE A 19 4.88 -6.44 -12.32
C ILE A 19 4.88 -5.57 -11.04
N SER A 20 5.25 -6.17 -9.91
CA SER A 20 5.32 -5.47 -8.61
C SER A 20 6.34 -4.33 -8.63
N THR A 21 7.55 -4.62 -9.12
CA THR A 21 8.64 -3.65 -9.30
C THR A 21 8.22 -2.47 -10.17
N LEU A 22 7.62 -2.75 -11.34
CA LEU A 22 7.17 -1.70 -12.27
C LEU A 22 6.10 -0.80 -11.64
N LEU A 23 5.17 -1.35 -10.86
CA LEU A 23 4.12 -0.58 -10.18
C LEU A 23 4.65 0.28 -9.03
N VAL A 24 5.59 -0.24 -8.23
CA VAL A 24 6.24 0.53 -7.16
C VAL A 24 7.10 1.66 -7.75
N LEU A 25 7.93 1.36 -8.75
CA LEU A 25 8.75 2.37 -9.44
C LEU A 25 7.87 3.44 -10.10
N ALA A 26 6.77 3.06 -10.77
CA ALA A 26 5.82 4.02 -11.33
C ALA A 26 5.20 4.91 -10.24
N ARG A 27 4.79 4.35 -9.09
CA ARG A 27 4.26 5.12 -7.94
C ARG A 27 5.29 6.10 -7.39
N LEU A 28 6.54 5.68 -7.20
CA LEU A 28 7.62 6.52 -6.66
C LEU A 28 7.97 7.65 -7.65
N ALA A 29 8.16 7.32 -8.93
CA ALA A 29 8.42 8.31 -9.98
C ALA A 29 7.28 9.34 -10.12
N LEU A 30 6.02 8.90 -10.04
CA LEU A 30 4.87 9.80 -10.02
C LEU A 30 4.91 10.79 -8.86
N ARG A 31 5.17 10.28 -7.64
CA ARG A 31 5.17 11.08 -6.42
C ARG A 31 6.30 12.12 -6.42
N THR A 32 7.52 11.66 -6.68
CA THR A 32 8.72 12.48 -6.56
C THR A 32 8.90 13.41 -7.77
N ILE A 33 8.71 12.90 -9.00
CA ILE A 33 9.03 13.65 -10.22
C ILE A 33 7.83 14.49 -10.71
N ARG A 34 6.61 13.94 -10.70
CA ARG A 34 5.43 14.64 -11.29
C ARG A 34 4.58 15.39 -10.27
N GLN A 35 4.63 15.03 -8.99
CA GLN A 35 3.88 15.69 -7.91
C GLN A 35 4.77 16.51 -6.97
N HIS A 36 6.11 16.43 -7.10
CA HIS A 36 7.11 17.03 -6.21
C HIS A 36 6.81 16.83 -4.71
N GLN A 37 6.24 15.67 -4.36
CA GLN A 37 5.95 15.31 -2.98
C GLN A 37 7.09 14.45 -2.40
N SER A 38 7.39 14.67 -1.13
CA SER A 38 8.24 13.78 -0.35
C SER A 38 7.65 12.37 -0.26
N LEU A 39 8.54 11.38 -0.13
CA LEU A 39 8.15 10.00 0.22
C LEU A 39 7.49 9.99 1.60
N THR A 40 6.52 9.11 1.77
CA THR A 40 5.74 9.01 2.99
C THR A 40 5.89 7.64 3.62
N VAL A 41 5.48 7.46 4.88
CA VAL A 41 5.57 6.18 5.60
C VAL A 41 4.96 5.00 4.80
N SER A 42 3.87 5.25 4.08
CA SER A 42 3.23 4.27 3.17
C SER A 42 4.12 3.89 1.97
N ASP A 43 4.96 4.80 1.49
CA ASP A 43 5.89 4.54 0.38
C ASP A 43 7.16 3.81 0.89
N TRP A 44 7.63 4.11 2.10
CA TRP A 44 8.75 3.42 2.73
C TRP A 44 8.44 1.95 3.06
N PHE A 45 7.27 1.66 3.65
CA PHE A 45 6.84 0.27 3.86
C PHE A 45 6.64 -0.48 2.54
N LEU A 46 6.21 0.20 1.47
CA LEU A 46 6.09 -0.41 0.14
C LEU A 46 7.46 -0.72 -0.50
N ILE A 47 8.48 0.11 -0.23
CA ILE A 47 9.87 -0.18 -0.62
C ILE A 47 10.41 -1.38 0.16
N ALA A 48 10.17 -1.46 1.47
CA ALA A 48 10.56 -2.62 2.29
C ALA A 48 9.93 -3.93 1.77
N SER A 49 8.63 -3.93 1.51
CA SER A 49 7.94 -5.08 0.90
C SER A 49 8.50 -5.48 -0.47
N LEU A 50 8.98 -4.52 -1.27
CA LEU A 50 9.62 -4.84 -2.55
C LEU A 50 11.02 -5.45 -2.38
N LEU A 51 11.76 -5.07 -1.34
CA LEU A 51 13.05 -5.68 -0.99
C LEU A 51 12.85 -7.12 -0.49
N ASP A 52 11.84 -7.34 0.36
CA ASP A 52 11.46 -8.68 0.82
C ASP A 52 11.02 -9.58 -0.35
N ALA A 53 10.20 -9.06 -1.29
CA ALA A 53 9.81 -9.81 -2.49
C ALA A 53 10.99 -10.12 -3.43
N ALA A 54 12.01 -9.24 -3.47
CA ALA A 54 13.25 -9.50 -4.20
C ALA A 54 14.14 -10.54 -3.52
N ALA A 55 14.17 -10.53 -2.17
CA ALA A 55 14.93 -11.46 -1.37
C ALA A 55 14.31 -12.86 -1.40
N LEU A 56 12.97 -12.97 -1.28
CA LEU A 56 12.20 -14.20 -1.45
C LEU A 56 12.42 -14.81 -2.84
N PHE A 57 12.28 -14.02 -3.92
CA PHE A 57 12.58 -14.51 -5.27
C PHE A 57 14.04 -15.00 -5.41
N GLY A 58 14.98 -14.37 -4.69
CA GLY A 58 16.37 -14.81 -4.61
C GLY A 58 16.56 -16.14 -3.86
N THR A 59 15.90 -16.32 -2.71
CA THR A 59 15.95 -17.59 -1.96
C THR A 59 15.26 -18.71 -2.72
N ASP A 60 14.12 -18.45 -3.35
CA ASP A 60 13.33 -19.48 -4.02
C ASP A 60 14.04 -19.92 -5.32
N THR A 61 14.69 -18.99 -6.03
CA THR A 61 15.62 -19.32 -7.13
C THR A 61 16.84 -20.12 -6.64
N ALA A 62 17.38 -19.83 -5.45
CA ALA A 62 18.50 -20.60 -4.89
C ALA A 62 18.06 -22.01 -4.45
N ALA A 63 16.90 -22.15 -3.80
CA ALA A 63 16.31 -23.42 -3.42
C ALA A 63 16.01 -24.29 -4.65
N TYR A 64 15.51 -23.68 -5.74
CA TYR A 64 15.35 -24.34 -7.04
C TYR A 64 16.68 -24.92 -7.55
N ASN A 65 17.73 -24.11 -7.61
CA ASN A 65 19.05 -24.54 -8.12
C ASN A 65 19.73 -25.61 -7.24
N LEU A 66 19.38 -25.70 -5.96
CA LEU A 66 19.85 -26.74 -5.02
C LEU A 66 18.98 -28.02 -5.05
N GLY A 67 18.04 -28.12 -5.99
CA GLY A 67 17.11 -29.25 -6.08
C GLY A 67 16.10 -29.33 -4.93
N GLY A 68 15.89 -28.23 -4.19
CA GLY A 68 14.93 -28.13 -3.09
C GLY A 68 13.45 -28.16 -3.52
N MET A 69 13.20 -28.09 -4.83
CA MET A 69 11.88 -28.24 -5.44
C MET A 69 11.72 -29.57 -6.21
N ASP A 70 12.69 -30.48 -6.09
CA ASP A 70 12.64 -31.79 -6.73
C ASP A 70 11.66 -32.73 -6.01
N GLU A 71 10.96 -33.57 -6.78
CA GLU A 71 10.19 -34.68 -6.24
C GLU A 71 11.16 -35.76 -5.70
N TYR A 72 10.79 -36.43 -4.61
CA TYR A 72 11.68 -37.38 -3.94
C TYR A 72 11.92 -38.64 -4.79
N ASP A 73 13.10 -38.70 -5.41
CA ASP A 73 13.60 -39.87 -6.12
C ASP A 73 14.55 -40.70 -5.22
N PRO A 74 14.14 -41.89 -4.75
CA PRO A 74 15.01 -42.76 -3.93
C PRO A 74 16.16 -43.42 -4.71
N SER A 75 16.25 -43.22 -6.03
CA SER A 75 17.36 -43.68 -6.88
C SER A 75 18.38 -42.58 -7.21
N ALA A 76 18.07 -41.32 -6.89
CA ALA A 76 19.01 -40.20 -7.03
C ALA A 76 20.16 -40.30 -5.99
N PRO A 77 21.39 -39.85 -6.32
CA PRO A 77 22.45 -39.74 -5.33
C PRO A 77 22.07 -38.72 -4.24
N PRO A 78 22.41 -38.96 -2.96
CA PRO A 78 22.12 -38.00 -1.89
C PRO A 78 22.87 -36.69 -2.14
N ARG A 79 22.18 -35.55 -1.91
CA ARG A 79 22.78 -34.20 -1.98
C ARG A 79 24.01 -34.12 -1.05
N SER A 80 25.01 -33.31 -1.40
CA SER A 80 26.16 -33.15 -0.50
C SER A 80 25.75 -32.52 0.83
N ILE A 81 26.55 -32.75 1.87
CA ILE A 81 26.36 -32.14 3.20
C ILE A 81 26.33 -30.61 3.12
N GLU A 82 27.13 -30.03 2.22
CA GLU A 82 27.18 -28.57 2.00
C GLU A 82 25.92 -28.06 1.29
N ASP A 83 25.42 -28.77 0.28
CA ASP A 83 24.16 -28.41 -0.40
C ASP A 83 22.96 -28.49 0.54
N GLN A 84 22.92 -29.51 1.41
CA GLN A 84 21.84 -29.70 2.39
C GLN A 84 21.80 -28.54 3.41
N ILE A 85 22.94 -28.22 4.02
CA ILE A 85 23.06 -27.09 4.97
C ILE A 85 22.76 -25.75 4.27
N THR A 86 23.17 -25.60 3.00
CA THR A 86 22.89 -24.39 2.21
C THR A 86 21.39 -24.27 1.91
N LEU A 87 20.73 -25.37 1.53
CA LEU A 87 19.28 -25.40 1.29
C LEU A 87 18.51 -25.05 2.57
N MET A 88 18.87 -25.64 3.73
CA MET A 88 18.24 -25.30 5.02
C MET A 88 18.33 -23.80 5.34
N LYS A 89 19.52 -23.18 5.17
CA LYS A 89 19.72 -21.74 5.36
C LYS A 89 18.90 -20.89 4.39
N VAL A 90 18.80 -21.32 3.13
CA VAL A 90 18.02 -20.64 2.08
C VAL A 90 16.52 -20.72 2.38
N SER A 91 16.01 -21.89 2.78
CA SER A 91 14.60 -22.07 3.17
C SER A 91 14.24 -21.29 4.44
N PHE A 92 15.12 -21.28 5.45
CA PHE A 92 14.95 -20.46 6.64
C PHE A 92 14.88 -18.95 6.31
N ALA A 93 15.80 -18.46 5.48
CA ALA A 93 15.80 -17.06 5.03
C ALA A 93 14.56 -16.73 4.18
N GLY A 94 14.16 -17.64 3.29
CA GLY A 94 12.96 -17.47 2.45
C GLY A 94 11.68 -17.38 3.26
N ASN A 95 11.53 -18.20 4.31
CA ASN A 95 10.39 -18.07 5.22
C ASN A 95 10.35 -16.69 5.88
N TYR A 96 11.49 -16.27 6.45
CA TYR A 96 11.62 -14.98 7.11
C TYR A 96 11.24 -13.81 6.18
N PHE A 97 11.71 -13.82 4.93
CA PHE A 97 11.38 -12.78 3.93
C PHE A 97 9.92 -12.84 3.45
N TYR A 98 9.31 -14.02 3.36
CA TYR A 98 7.87 -14.12 3.12
C TYR A 98 7.08 -13.51 4.29
N ASP A 99 7.41 -13.90 5.52
CA ASP A 99 6.63 -13.56 6.70
C ASP A 99 6.76 -12.07 7.05
N THR A 100 7.93 -11.43 6.94
CA THR A 100 8.00 -9.95 6.98
C THR A 100 7.32 -9.30 5.77
N GLY A 101 7.46 -9.94 4.59
CA GLY A 101 6.95 -9.46 3.31
C GLY A 101 5.43 -9.34 3.25
N VAL A 102 4.67 -10.18 3.95
CA VAL A 102 3.20 -10.09 4.03
C VAL A 102 2.69 -9.00 4.99
N TYR A 103 3.49 -8.56 5.97
CA TYR A 103 3.11 -7.49 6.90
C TYR A 103 3.41 -6.09 6.35
N PHE A 104 4.50 -5.89 5.59
CA PHE A 104 4.85 -4.55 5.09
C PHE A 104 3.76 -3.89 4.21
N PRO A 105 3.07 -4.58 3.26
CA PRO A 105 1.93 -4.02 2.54
C PRO A 105 0.77 -3.61 3.46
N LYS A 106 0.51 -4.39 4.52
CA LYS A 106 -0.54 -4.10 5.51
C LYS A 106 -0.21 -2.81 6.26
N LEU A 107 1.03 -2.65 6.71
CA LEU A 107 1.54 -1.40 7.32
C LEU A 107 1.52 -0.21 6.34
N ALA A 108 1.84 -0.44 5.06
CA ALA A 108 1.75 0.57 4.01
C ALA A 108 0.31 1.04 3.76
N LEU A 109 -0.67 0.14 3.85
CA LEU A 109 -2.11 0.42 3.72
C LEU A 109 -2.68 1.13 4.97
N LEU A 110 -2.29 0.69 6.17
CA LEU A 110 -2.62 1.36 7.43
C LEU A 110 -2.07 2.80 7.45
N ALA A 111 -0.84 3.02 7.01
CA ALA A 111 -0.24 4.35 6.84
C ALA A 111 -0.99 5.24 5.83
N LEU A 112 -1.69 4.65 4.84
CA LEU A 112 -2.60 5.38 3.94
C LEU A 112 -3.93 5.72 4.66
N TYR A 113 -4.48 4.80 5.47
CA TYR A 113 -5.68 5.03 6.27
C TYR A 113 -5.50 6.14 7.31
N PHE A 114 -4.31 6.27 7.93
CA PHE A 114 -3.98 7.40 8.82
C PHE A 114 -4.05 8.78 8.14
N LYS A 115 -4.02 8.83 6.81
CA LYS A 115 -4.25 10.04 6.01
C LYS A 115 -5.68 10.18 5.50
N LEU A 116 -6.37 9.06 5.27
CA LEU A 116 -7.72 9.02 4.70
C LEU A 116 -8.83 9.27 5.74
N ILE A 117 -8.68 8.74 6.96
CA ILE A 117 -9.67 8.85 8.03
C ILE A 117 -9.46 10.19 8.77
N PRO A 118 -10.44 11.10 8.81
CA PRO A 118 -10.28 12.36 9.53
C PRO A 118 -10.28 12.15 11.06
N GLN A 119 -9.69 13.09 11.81
CA GLN A 119 -9.69 13.04 13.28
C GLN A 119 -11.08 13.23 13.91
N THR A 120 -12.07 13.69 13.12
CA THR A 120 -13.48 13.84 13.53
C THR A 120 -14.23 12.52 13.71
N LEU A 121 -13.61 11.37 13.40
CA LEU A 121 -14.17 10.03 13.61
C LEU A 121 -13.39 9.29 14.73
N PRO A 122 -13.55 9.68 16.01
CA PRO A 122 -12.69 9.21 17.10
C PRO A 122 -12.76 7.70 17.34
N LEU A 123 -13.92 7.07 17.17
CA LEU A 123 -14.07 5.61 17.30
C LEU A 123 -13.29 4.87 16.21
N LEU A 124 -13.41 5.31 14.96
CA LEU A 124 -12.68 4.71 13.83
C LEU A 124 -11.18 4.99 13.91
N ARG A 125 -10.77 6.16 14.44
CA ARG A 125 -9.37 6.45 14.76
C ARG A 125 -8.83 5.52 15.84
N LYS A 126 -9.56 5.29 16.94
CA LYS A 126 -9.18 4.31 17.98
C LYS A 126 -9.04 2.90 17.40
N PHE A 127 -9.98 2.46 16.56
CA PHE A 127 -9.89 1.15 15.90
C PHE A 127 -8.67 1.06 14.96
N LEU A 128 -8.39 2.10 14.17
CA LEU A 128 -7.18 2.17 13.32
C LEU A 128 -5.88 2.06 14.13
N TYR A 129 -5.77 2.75 15.27
CA TYR A 129 -4.62 2.60 16.17
C TYR A 129 -4.51 1.17 16.71
N GLY A 130 -5.64 0.57 17.14
CA GLY A 130 -5.69 -0.81 17.63
C GLY A 130 -5.25 -1.84 16.60
N VAL A 131 -5.79 -1.79 15.37
CA VAL A 131 -5.37 -2.68 14.28
C VAL A 131 -3.90 -2.47 13.93
N THR A 132 -3.42 -1.23 13.87
CA THR A 132 -1.99 -0.96 13.57
C THR A 132 -1.06 -1.50 14.63
N ALA A 133 -1.41 -1.34 15.91
CA ALA A 133 -0.64 -1.91 17.02
C ALA A 133 -0.66 -3.45 16.97
N LEU A 134 -1.80 -4.06 16.65
CA LEU A 134 -1.93 -5.51 16.54
C LEU A 134 -1.10 -6.06 15.36
N THR A 135 -1.23 -5.50 14.15
CA THR A 135 -0.43 -5.91 12.98
C THR A 135 1.07 -5.75 13.24
N GLY A 136 1.48 -4.66 13.90
CA GLY A 136 2.88 -4.48 14.33
C GLY A 136 3.32 -5.52 15.37
N SER A 137 2.47 -5.86 16.33
CA SER A 137 2.78 -6.90 17.32
C SER A 137 2.86 -8.30 16.70
N PHE A 138 1.99 -8.64 15.74
CA PHE A 138 2.05 -9.91 15.02
C PHE A 138 3.33 -10.02 14.19
N MET A 139 3.68 -8.98 13.41
CA MET A 139 4.95 -8.93 12.68
C MET A 139 6.16 -9.15 13.60
N LEU A 140 6.17 -8.53 14.78
CA LEU A 140 7.22 -8.79 15.77
C LEU A 140 7.16 -10.22 16.31
N THR A 141 5.98 -10.73 16.64
CA THR A 141 5.81 -12.10 17.16
C THR A 141 6.28 -13.15 16.16
N THR A 142 5.96 -13.04 14.87
CA THR A 142 6.46 -13.93 13.81
C THR A 142 7.99 -13.91 13.77
N CYS A 143 8.63 -12.74 13.68
CA CYS A 143 10.10 -12.63 13.75
C CYS A 143 10.72 -13.27 15.02
N PHE A 144 10.03 -13.17 16.17
CA PHE A 144 10.47 -13.83 17.41
C PHE A 144 10.25 -15.35 17.39
N LEU A 145 9.21 -15.85 16.72
CA LEU A 145 8.99 -17.29 16.49
C LEU A 145 10.06 -17.85 15.54
N ASP A 146 10.22 -17.26 14.35
CA ASP A 146 11.25 -17.63 13.36
C ASP A 146 12.63 -17.78 14.01
N THR A 147 13.06 -16.74 14.74
CA THR A 147 14.41 -16.65 15.31
C THR A 147 14.63 -17.59 16.51
N PHE A 148 13.62 -17.79 17.36
CA PHE A 148 13.80 -18.39 18.70
C PHE A 148 12.96 -19.64 19.01
N TRP A 149 12.16 -20.14 18.07
CA TRP A 149 11.36 -21.37 18.28
C TRP A 149 12.22 -22.57 18.68
N CYS A 150 13.37 -22.76 18.02
CA CYS A 150 14.35 -23.80 18.34
C CYS A 150 15.35 -23.42 19.45
N GLY A 151 15.05 -22.38 20.24
CA GLY A 151 15.88 -21.91 21.36
C GLY A 151 16.72 -20.67 21.03
N SER A 152 17.72 -20.38 21.88
CA SER A 152 18.52 -19.15 21.80
C SER A 152 19.63 -19.16 20.74
N ASN A 153 19.93 -20.33 20.14
CA ASN A 153 20.91 -20.44 19.08
C ASN A 153 20.22 -20.69 17.73
N VAL A 154 20.30 -19.71 16.84
CA VAL A 154 19.63 -19.75 15.52
C VAL A 154 20.19 -20.86 14.63
N SER A 155 21.43 -21.34 14.85
CA SER A 155 22.06 -22.32 13.95
C SER A 155 21.40 -23.69 13.92
N VAL A 156 20.62 -24.04 14.94
CA VAL A 156 19.87 -25.31 15.03
C VAL A 156 18.97 -25.51 13.80
N ASN A 157 18.46 -24.43 13.21
CA ASN A 157 17.64 -24.43 11.98
C ASN A 157 18.37 -24.95 10.72
N TRP A 158 19.69 -25.16 10.76
CA TRP A 158 20.47 -25.71 9.65
C TRP A 158 21.52 -26.73 10.10
N GLU A 159 21.28 -27.40 11.24
CA GLU A 159 22.07 -28.53 11.73
C GLU A 159 21.46 -29.85 11.22
N ILE A 160 22.27 -30.71 10.61
CA ILE A 160 21.79 -31.92 9.90
C ILE A 160 21.10 -32.91 10.85
N ASP A 161 21.66 -33.10 12.03
CA ASP A 161 21.12 -33.93 13.11
C ASP A 161 20.20 -33.12 14.06
N GLY A 162 19.76 -31.93 13.64
CA GLY A 162 18.96 -31.01 14.45
C GLY A 162 17.51 -31.48 14.61
N GLU A 163 17.08 -31.68 15.86
CA GLU A 163 15.69 -32.08 16.19
C GLU A 163 14.65 -30.98 15.93
N CYS A 164 15.05 -29.77 15.53
CA CYS A 164 14.17 -28.62 15.37
C CYS A 164 14.56 -27.72 14.18
N SER A 165 13.57 -27.43 13.33
CA SER A 165 13.61 -26.43 12.27
C SER A 165 12.34 -25.60 12.36
N THR A 166 12.44 -24.26 12.37
CA THR A 166 11.24 -23.40 12.34
C THR A 166 10.48 -23.55 11.03
N PHE A 167 11.19 -23.72 9.90
CA PHE A 167 10.61 -23.89 8.56
C PHE A 167 9.69 -25.12 8.46
N ASP A 168 10.11 -26.25 9.04
CA ASP A 168 9.35 -27.51 9.04
C ASP A 168 8.29 -27.57 10.16
N SER A 169 8.30 -26.60 11.08
CA SER A 169 7.39 -26.54 12.23
C SER A 169 5.98 -26.18 11.81
N LYS A 170 5.15 -27.20 11.55
CA LYS A 170 3.69 -27.04 11.36
C LYS A 170 3.01 -26.23 12.47
N THR A 171 3.56 -26.24 13.69
CA THR A 171 3.03 -25.45 14.80
C THR A 171 3.26 -23.96 14.59
N VAL A 172 4.46 -23.53 14.19
CA VAL A 172 4.77 -22.13 13.87
C VAL A 172 3.95 -21.69 12.65
N PHE A 173 4.02 -22.44 11.55
CA PHE A 173 3.25 -22.16 10.34
C PHE A 173 1.75 -21.92 10.61
N ARG A 174 1.12 -22.71 11.50
CA ARG A 174 -0.29 -22.52 11.89
C ARG A 174 -0.52 -21.25 12.72
N ILE A 175 0.40 -20.89 13.60
CA ILE A 175 0.31 -19.67 14.42
C ILE A 175 0.40 -18.44 13.53
N ASP A 176 1.42 -18.37 12.67
CA ASP A 176 1.66 -17.22 11.80
C ASP A 176 0.63 -17.11 10.68
N TRP A 177 0.13 -18.23 10.14
CA TRP A 177 -1.02 -18.22 9.24
C TRP A 177 -2.27 -17.62 9.90
N VAL A 178 -2.56 -17.97 11.16
CA VAL A 178 -3.69 -17.39 11.92
C VAL A 178 -3.48 -15.89 12.20
N MET A 179 -2.25 -15.47 12.55
CA MET A 179 -1.92 -14.05 12.77
C MET A 179 -2.05 -13.23 11.47
N ASN A 180 -1.50 -13.75 10.37
CA ASN A 180 -1.61 -13.17 9.04
C ASN A 180 -3.09 -12.98 8.66
N LEU A 181 -3.89 -14.05 8.72
CA LEU A 181 -5.33 -14.08 8.44
C LEU A 181 -6.13 -13.06 9.27
N ILE A 182 -5.93 -13.04 10.60
CA ILE A 182 -6.60 -12.09 11.49
C ILE A 182 -6.23 -10.64 11.13
N SER A 183 -4.96 -10.39 10.80
CA SER A 183 -4.51 -9.06 10.41
C SER A 183 -5.12 -8.59 9.09
N ASP A 184 -5.22 -9.47 8.08
CA ASP A 184 -5.89 -9.18 6.80
C ASP A 184 -7.38 -8.85 7.02
N MET A 185 -8.10 -9.67 7.78
CA MET A 185 -9.53 -9.42 8.07
C MET A 185 -9.77 -8.08 8.76
N LEU A 186 -8.90 -7.68 9.70
CA LEU A 186 -9.00 -6.41 10.41
C LEU A 186 -8.62 -5.20 9.54
N VAL A 187 -7.59 -5.31 8.70
CA VAL A 187 -7.19 -4.28 7.74
C VAL A 187 -8.26 -4.09 6.65
N PHE A 188 -8.89 -5.18 6.21
CA PHE A 188 -10.03 -5.20 5.30
C PHE A 188 -11.30 -4.60 5.92
N ALA A 189 -11.53 -4.77 7.23
CA ALA A 189 -12.71 -4.24 7.92
C ALA A 189 -12.68 -2.71 8.11
N LEU A 190 -11.50 -2.09 8.28
CA LEU A 190 -11.33 -0.66 8.55
C LEU A 190 -12.11 0.32 7.65
N PRO A 191 -12.22 0.15 6.32
CA PRO A 191 -12.98 1.06 5.47
C PRO A 191 -14.51 0.84 5.50
N PHE A 192 -15.04 -0.27 6.05
CA PHE A 192 -16.48 -0.55 6.01
C PHE A 192 -17.32 0.46 6.82
N PRO A 193 -16.96 0.88 8.04
CA PRO A 193 -17.69 1.92 8.77
C PRO A 193 -17.83 3.26 8.00
N LEU A 194 -16.92 3.57 7.08
CA LEU A 194 -17.00 4.77 6.22
C LEU A 194 -18.07 4.63 5.11
N LEU A 195 -18.39 3.40 4.67
CA LEU A 195 -19.44 3.16 3.65
C LEU A 195 -20.82 3.55 4.17
N PHE A 196 -21.15 3.13 5.39
CA PHE A 196 -22.51 3.20 5.92
C PHE A 196 -22.87 4.60 6.45
N GLY A 197 -21.87 5.41 6.85
CA GLY A 197 -22.09 6.71 7.48
C GLY A 197 -22.12 7.93 6.55
N LEU A 198 -21.79 7.81 5.26
CA LEU A 198 -21.55 9.00 4.42
C LEU A 198 -21.90 8.82 2.93
N GLN A 199 -22.38 9.89 2.28
CA GLN A 199 -22.55 9.95 0.82
C GLN A 199 -21.18 10.04 0.12
N LEU A 200 -20.44 8.94 0.11
CA LEU A 200 -19.08 8.87 -0.42
C LEU A 200 -19.02 9.21 -1.92
N SER A 201 -18.20 10.21 -2.26
CA SER A 201 -17.92 10.56 -3.65
C SER A 201 -17.24 9.41 -4.41
N ARG A 202 -17.31 9.42 -5.75
CA ARG A 202 -16.67 8.44 -6.65
C ARG A 202 -15.14 8.27 -6.46
N ARG A 203 -14.50 9.14 -5.68
CA ARG A 203 -13.09 9.00 -5.29
C ARG A 203 -12.92 7.92 -4.22
N TYR A 204 -13.65 8.02 -3.10
CA TYR A 204 -13.60 7.06 -1.99
C TYR A 204 -14.11 5.67 -2.37
N LYS A 205 -15.24 5.58 -3.09
CA LYS A 205 -15.82 4.27 -3.49
C LYS A 205 -14.85 3.38 -4.27
N ALA A 206 -13.91 3.97 -5.02
CA ALA A 206 -12.92 3.20 -5.77
C ALA A 206 -11.73 2.71 -4.92
N GLY A 207 -11.34 3.45 -3.87
CA GLY A 207 -10.36 2.96 -2.90
C GLY A 207 -10.91 1.75 -2.14
N LEU A 208 -12.19 1.82 -1.78
CA LEU A 208 -12.96 0.71 -1.21
C LEU A 208 -13.01 -0.52 -2.12
N VAL A 209 -13.21 -0.37 -3.44
CA VAL A 209 -13.14 -1.51 -4.38
C VAL A 209 -11.73 -2.12 -4.43
N ALA A 210 -10.67 -1.30 -4.38
CA ALA A 210 -9.29 -1.81 -4.34
C ALA A 210 -9.00 -2.61 -3.05
N ILE A 211 -9.48 -2.16 -1.90
CA ILE A 211 -9.33 -2.88 -0.61
C ILE A 211 -10.21 -4.14 -0.57
N PHE A 212 -11.41 -4.08 -1.15
CA PHE A 212 -12.27 -5.26 -1.22
C PHE A 212 -11.65 -6.36 -2.09
N ALA A 213 -11.11 -5.98 -3.25
CA ALA A 213 -10.36 -6.90 -4.10
C ALA A 213 -9.09 -7.43 -3.40
N SER A 214 -8.40 -6.61 -2.61
CA SER A 214 -7.18 -7.03 -1.92
C SER A 214 -7.42 -8.12 -0.90
N GLY A 215 -8.35 -7.88 0.04
CA GLY A 215 -8.65 -8.85 1.08
C GLY A 215 -9.19 -10.16 0.51
N LEU A 216 -9.88 -10.12 -0.63
CA LEU A 216 -10.35 -11.34 -1.30
C LEU A 216 -9.21 -12.13 -1.97
N ILE A 217 -8.19 -11.44 -2.52
CA ILE A 217 -7.04 -12.07 -3.17
C ILE A 217 -6.04 -12.59 -2.12
N THR A 218 -5.70 -11.81 -1.08
CA THR A 218 -4.78 -12.27 -0.01
C THR A 218 -5.39 -13.43 0.77
N LEU A 219 -6.67 -13.32 1.18
CA LEU A 219 -7.40 -14.43 1.81
C LEU A 219 -7.45 -15.68 0.93
N GLY A 220 -7.68 -15.52 -0.38
CA GLY A 220 -7.68 -16.64 -1.33
C GLY A 220 -6.32 -17.33 -1.46
N ALA A 221 -5.24 -16.56 -1.60
CA ALA A 221 -3.88 -17.09 -1.66
C ALA A 221 -3.47 -17.77 -0.35
N SER A 222 -3.77 -17.15 0.78
CA SER A 222 -3.44 -17.63 2.13
C SER A 222 -4.20 -18.91 2.50
N ILE A 223 -5.50 -19.02 2.17
CA ILE A 223 -6.27 -20.28 2.28
C ILE A 223 -5.69 -21.34 1.34
N GLY A 224 -5.26 -20.94 0.14
CA GLY A 224 -4.53 -21.81 -0.80
C GLY A 224 -3.27 -22.40 -0.18
N ARG A 225 -2.41 -21.57 0.43
CA ARG A 225 -1.15 -22.01 1.07
C ARG A 225 -1.42 -22.95 2.25
N PHE A 226 -2.42 -22.65 3.08
CA PHE A 226 -2.83 -23.56 4.16
C PHE A 226 -3.29 -24.93 3.63
N ALA A 227 -4.14 -24.95 2.60
CA ALA A 227 -4.58 -26.18 1.96
C ALA A 227 -3.43 -26.95 1.30
N THR A 228 -2.43 -26.28 0.71
CA THR A 228 -1.29 -26.97 0.11
C THR A 228 -0.37 -27.60 1.16
N VAL A 229 -0.08 -26.92 2.27
CA VAL A 229 0.76 -27.47 3.36
C VAL A 229 0.06 -28.63 4.09
N GLU A 230 -1.22 -28.47 4.45
CA GLU A 230 -1.93 -29.44 5.30
C GLU A 230 -2.56 -30.62 4.54
N ALA A 231 -2.95 -30.46 3.26
CA ALA A 231 -3.78 -31.45 2.57
C ALA A 231 -3.33 -31.86 1.15
N ILE A 232 -2.36 -31.17 0.53
CA ILE A 232 -1.91 -31.49 -0.85
C ILE A 232 -0.42 -31.86 -0.89
N HIS A 233 0.38 -31.35 0.05
CA HIS A 233 1.84 -31.54 0.17
C HIS A 233 2.65 -31.16 -1.10
N ALA A 234 2.07 -30.32 -1.96
CA ALA A 234 2.71 -29.79 -3.16
C ALA A 234 3.51 -28.52 -2.83
N TRP A 235 4.76 -28.69 -2.40
CA TRP A 235 5.64 -27.58 -2.00
C TRP A 235 5.87 -26.54 -3.10
N THR A 236 5.91 -26.93 -4.38
CA THR A 236 5.99 -25.99 -5.52
C THR A 236 4.83 -25.00 -5.58
N ASN A 237 3.66 -25.35 -5.04
CA ASN A 237 2.54 -24.39 -4.93
C ASN A 237 2.78 -23.38 -3.80
N VAL A 238 3.52 -23.74 -2.75
CA VAL A 238 3.76 -22.87 -1.59
C VAL A 238 4.59 -21.66 -1.99
N TYR A 239 5.70 -21.86 -2.70
CA TYR A 239 6.54 -20.77 -3.25
C TYR A 239 5.72 -19.80 -4.12
N VAL A 240 5.07 -20.32 -5.16
CA VAL A 240 4.24 -19.52 -6.10
C VAL A 240 3.12 -18.75 -5.39
N LEU A 241 2.42 -19.38 -4.42
CA LEU A 241 1.35 -18.72 -3.66
C LEU A 241 1.89 -17.63 -2.73
N SER A 242 3.06 -17.85 -2.11
CA SER A 242 3.73 -16.90 -1.22
C SER A 242 4.11 -15.62 -1.97
N MET A 243 4.74 -15.78 -3.13
CA MET A 243 5.06 -14.65 -4.00
C MET A 243 3.81 -13.99 -4.60
N THR A 244 2.76 -14.76 -4.90
CA THR A 244 1.46 -14.23 -5.35
C THR A 244 0.79 -13.35 -4.28
N GLU A 245 0.82 -13.76 -3.00
CA GLU A 245 0.23 -13.01 -1.89
C GLU A 245 0.91 -11.64 -1.70
N ILE A 246 2.25 -11.62 -1.66
CA ILE A 246 3.04 -10.39 -1.53
C ILE A 246 2.87 -9.49 -2.77
N ALA A 247 2.97 -10.04 -3.98
CA ALA A 247 2.80 -9.29 -5.22
C ALA A 247 1.40 -8.67 -5.32
N ALA A 248 0.34 -9.43 -5.00
CA ALA A 248 -1.03 -8.91 -4.99
C ALA A 248 -1.22 -7.76 -4.00
N ALA A 249 -0.62 -7.87 -2.80
CA ALA A 249 -0.67 -6.82 -1.79
C ALA A 249 0.09 -5.55 -2.23
N ILE A 250 1.27 -5.68 -2.86
CA ILE A 250 2.04 -4.57 -3.45
C ILE A 250 1.24 -3.87 -4.57
N VAL A 251 0.63 -4.66 -5.48
CA VAL A 251 -0.22 -4.16 -6.57
C VAL A 251 -1.37 -3.32 -6.01
N VAL A 252 -2.13 -3.87 -5.06
CA VAL A 252 -3.26 -3.21 -4.37
C VAL A 252 -2.85 -1.88 -3.78
N VAL A 253 -1.80 -1.89 -2.95
CA VAL A 253 -1.35 -0.70 -2.22
C VAL A 253 -0.93 0.40 -3.19
N SER A 254 -0.50 0.04 -4.40
CA SER A 254 -0.14 0.96 -5.48
C SER A 254 -1.33 1.54 -6.27
N LEU A 255 -2.49 0.87 -6.34
CA LEU A 255 -3.65 1.31 -7.13
C LEU A 255 -4.16 2.74 -6.81
N PRO A 256 -4.24 3.20 -5.53
CA PRO A 256 -4.67 4.56 -5.21
C PRO A 256 -3.77 5.65 -5.83
N ALA A 257 -2.46 5.39 -5.91
CA ALA A 257 -1.52 6.29 -6.56
C ALA A 257 -1.66 6.25 -8.09
N LEU A 258 -1.76 5.05 -8.68
CA LEU A 258 -1.88 4.87 -10.13
C LEU A 258 -3.18 5.50 -10.69
N LYS A 259 -4.27 5.53 -9.91
CA LYS A 259 -5.49 6.28 -10.28
C LYS A 259 -5.25 7.79 -10.47
N SER A 260 -4.29 8.38 -9.76
CA SER A 260 -3.92 9.80 -9.96
C SER A 260 -3.20 10.02 -11.30
N LEU A 261 -2.38 9.06 -11.75
CA LEU A 261 -1.77 9.05 -13.09
C LEU A 261 -2.85 9.02 -14.17
N LEU A 262 -3.86 8.15 -14.07
CA LEU A 262 -4.89 8.02 -15.11
C LEU A 262 -5.71 9.31 -15.29
N HIS A 263 -5.95 10.04 -14.21
CA HIS A 263 -6.62 11.35 -14.25
C HIS A 263 -5.68 12.49 -14.71
N GLY A 264 -4.36 12.36 -14.50
CA GLY A 264 -3.35 13.33 -14.92
C GLY A 264 -2.85 13.17 -16.36
N LEU A 265 -2.90 11.97 -16.93
CA LEU A 265 -2.49 11.67 -18.31
C LEU A 265 -3.60 11.91 -19.35
N GLY A 266 -4.71 12.56 -18.99
CA GLY A 266 -5.76 12.90 -19.94
C GLY A 266 -6.55 11.71 -20.49
N LEU A 267 -6.39 10.50 -19.93
CA LEU A 267 -7.14 9.28 -20.27
C LEU A 267 -8.60 9.33 -19.79
N ARG A 268 -9.33 10.36 -20.22
CA ARG A 268 -10.79 10.37 -20.26
C ARG A 268 -11.23 9.25 -21.22
N SER A 269 -11.68 8.14 -20.67
CA SER A 269 -12.59 7.24 -21.39
C SER A 269 -13.77 8.09 -21.87
N SER A 270 -13.90 8.26 -23.19
CA SER A 270 -14.94 9.10 -23.79
C SER A 270 -16.29 8.42 -23.60
N LYS A 271 -17.07 8.88 -22.62
CA LYS A 271 -18.46 8.45 -22.43
C LYS A 271 -19.40 9.64 -22.60
N GLN A 272 -19.90 9.71 -23.83
CA GLN A 272 -21.19 10.29 -24.23
C GLN A 272 -21.40 11.76 -23.86
N ASN A 273 -21.23 12.62 -24.87
CA ASN A 273 -22.11 13.76 -25.02
C ASN A 273 -23.55 13.22 -25.02
N THR A 274 -24.36 13.60 -24.03
CA THR A 274 -25.80 13.33 -24.07
C THR A 274 -26.41 14.19 -25.16
N THR A 275 -27.02 13.57 -26.16
CA THR A 275 -27.62 14.26 -27.31
C THR A 275 -28.80 15.12 -26.84
N GLN A 276 -28.59 16.42 -26.65
CA GLN A 276 -29.69 17.37 -26.47
C GLN A 276 -30.36 17.60 -27.83
N THR A 277 -31.36 16.79 -28.14
CA THR A 277 -32.25 16.95 -29.30
C THR A 277 -33.22 18.12 -29.07
N GLY A 278 -32.68 19.34 -29.06
CA GLY A 278 -33.45 20.59 -29.02
C GLY A 278 -33.76 21.09 -30.43
N SER A 279 -34.84 20.58 -31.04
CA SER A 279 -35.37 21.13 -32.30
C SER A 279 -36.35 22.26 -32.00
N GLY A 280 -36.18 23.44 -32.61
CA GLY A 280 -37.04 24.59 -32.36
C GLY A 280 -36.62 25.87 -33.07
N TYR A 281 -37.24 26.13 -34.23
CA TYR A 281 -37.22 27.40 -34.96
C TYR A 281 -37.41 28.64 -34.06
N ASN A 282 -36.61 29.70 -34.25
CA ASN A 282 -37.02 30.75 -35.19
C ASN A 282 -35.92 31.78 -35.52
N LYS A 283 -36.01 32.37 -36.72
CA LYS A 283 -35.31 33.62 -37.08
C LYS A 283 -36.30 34.78 -37.03
N HIS A 284 -35.87 35.93 -36.53
CA HIS A 284 -36.35 37.20 -37.07
C HIS A 284 -35.25 38.26 -37.11
N SER A 285 -35.26 39.05 -38.18
CA SER A 285 -34.48 40.27 -38.33
C SER A 285 -35.43 41.46 -38.15
N GLY A 286 -34.94 42.59 -37.63
CA GLY A 286 -35.78 43.72 -37.28
C GLY A 286 -34.98 44.99 -37.03
N THR A 287 -34.47 45.60 -38.10
CA THR A 287 -33.80 46.91 -38.03
C THR A 287 -34.82 48.04 -37.88
N VAL A 288 -34.75 48.81 -36.79
CA VAL A 288 -35.33 50.16 -36.72
C VAL A 288 -34.33 51.09 -36.03
N THR A 289 -34.16 52.27 -36.60
CA THR A 289 -33.16 53.29 -36.22
C THR A 289 -33.77 54.36 -35.32
N THR A 290 -33.04 54.82 -34.31
CA THR A 290 -33.16 56.23 -33.84
C THR A 290 -31.80 56.77 -33.37
N SER A 291 -31.55 58.05 -33.64
CA SER A 291 -30.41 58.85 -33.17
C SER A 291 -30.72 59.46 -31.78
N SER A 292 -29.87 60.22 -31.07
CA SER A 292 -28.89 61.23 -31.49
C SER A 292 -28.05 61.75 -30.29
N HIS A 293 -27.03 62.60 -30.55
CA HIS A 293 -26.29 63.47 -29.59
C HIS A 293 -25.43 62.77 -28.50
N PHE A 294 -24.10 62.98 -28.29
CA PHE A 294 -23.17 64.13 -28.41
C PHE A 294 -23.56 65.33 -27.51
N ASN A 295 -22.71 65.91 -26.64
CA ASN A 295 -21.26 66.12 -26.74
C ASN A 295 -20.59 66.63 -25.42
N LYS A 296 -19.25 66.50 -25.29
CA LYS A 296 -18.28 67.22 -24.38
C LYS A 296 -18.48 67.14 -22.84
N LEU A 297 -17.45 66.99 -21.97
CA LEU A 297 -16.05 67.49 -21.81
C LEU A 297 -15.89 68.82 -21.04
N SER A 298 -15.37 68.74 -19.81
CA SER A 298 -14.56 69.76 -19.10
C SER A 298 -13.82 69.04 -17.94
N SER A 299 -12.50 68.92 -17.97
CA SER A 299 -11.50 69.86 -17.40
C SER A 299 -11.42 69.84 -15.87
N GLY A 300 -10.23 69.57 -15.32
CA GLY A 300 -9.94 69.61 -13.87
C GLY A 300 -8.86 70.64 -13.52
N ARG A 301 -8.73 70.96 -12.22
CA ARG A 301 -7.58 71.68 -11.66
C ARG A 301 -7.53 71.59 -10.14
N ASP A 302 -6.35 71.41 -9.58
CA ASP A 302 -6.06 71.59 -8.15
C ASP A 302 -6.02 73.08 -7.77
N HIS A 303 -6.40 73.43 -6.53
CA HIS A 303 -5.42 73.89 -5.53
C HIS A 303 -6.04 74.20 -4.14
N HIS A 304 -5.16 74.16 -3.14
CA HIS A 304 -5.34 74.58 -1.74
C HIS A 304 -6.08 75.93 -1.55
N ARG A 305 -6.76 76.03 -0.40
CA ARG A 305 -6.61 77.20 0.49
C ARG A 305 -6.71 76.80 1.97
N GLU A 306 -5.88 77.43 2.79
CA GLU A 306 -5.83 77.28 4.25
C GLU A 306 -6.99 78.11 4.91
N LEU A 307 -7.23 78.16 6.23
CA LEU A 307 -6.32 78.71 7.26
C LEU A 307 -6.96 78.67 8.69
N TYR A 308 -6.19 78.31 9.74
CA TYR A 308 -6.32 78.62 11.20
C TYR A 308 -7.67 78.41 11.96
N LEU A 309 -7.73 77.96 13.23
CA LEU A 309 -6.77 77.67 14.34
C LEU A 309 -7.30 76.39 15.12
N GLN A 310 -7.06 76.01 16.40
CA GLN A 310 -6.46 76.59 17.63
C GLN A 310 -6.00 75.48 18.64
N VAL A 311 -5.63 75.92 19.86
CA VAL A 311 -5.46 75.23 21.18
C VAL A 311 -6.36 73.99 21.43
N GLY A 312 -5.97 72.95 22.19
CA GLY A 312 -4.77 72.75 23.04
C GLY A 312 -4.72 71.35 23.71
N PRO A 313 -3.73 71.03 24.57
CA PRO A 313 -3.29 69.65 24.83
C PRO A 313 -3.60 69.08 26.23
N HIS A 314 -3.46 67.75 26.38
CA HIS A 314 -2.82 67.17 27.58
C HIS A 314 -2.19 65.78 27.31
N LYS A 315 -0.97 65.59 27.82
CA LYS A 315 -0.34 64.27 28.08
C LYS A 315 -0.36 64.01 29.59
N CYS A 316 -0.20 62.75 29.98
CA CYS A 316 0.44 62.34 31.25
C CYS A 316 1.15 60.98 31.05
N ASP A 317 2.25 60.78 31.77
CA ASP A 317 3.21 59.69 31.55
C ASP A 317 3.13 58.57 32.61
N LEU A 318 3.85 57.47 32.33
CA LEU A 318 4.12 56.36 33.27
C LEU A 318 4.94 56.81 34.49
N PRO A 319 4.86 56.08 35.61
CA PRO A 319 6.07 55.35 36.04
C PRO A 319 5.80 53.94 36.60
N ALA A 320 6.85 53.12 36.67
CA ALA A 320 6.82 51.74 37.13
C ALA A 320 7.38 51.53 38.54
N LYS A 321 7.01 50.43 39.25
CA LYS A 321 7.96 49.60 40.03
C LYS A 321 7.42 48.30 40.67
N ARG A 322 8.37 47.36 40.80
CA ARG A 322 8.56 46.31 41.83
C ARG A 322 7.64 45.07 41.93
N ARG A 323 8.31 43.92 41.72
CA ARG A 323 8.34 42.71 42.57
C ARG A 323 7.23 42.55 43.65
N ARG A 324 6.53 41.43 43.59
CA ARG A 324 6.88 40.29 44.48
C ARG A 324 7.28 39.09 43.63
#